data_AF-A0A523QP43-F1
#
_entry.id   AF-A0A523QP43-F1
#
_cell.length_a   1.000
_cell.length_b   1.000
_cell.length_c   1.000
_cell.angle_alpha   90.00
_cell.angle_beta   90.00
_cell.angle_gamma   90.00
#
_symmetry.space_group_name_H-M   'P 1'
#
loop_
_entity.id
_entity.type
_entity.pdbx_description
1 polymer ?
#
loop_
_entity_poly.entity_id
_entity_poly.type
_entity_poly.pdbx_seq_one_letter_code
_entity_poly.pdbx_strand_id
1 'polypeptide(L)'
;MLILQLFQGVYTFFLNEPAIAFGRVLLIALGFLFVYLSYKKTLEPLIMLPMGIAMIAVNGGLMMFEAGTMGNLFLNPMAGNVEELMYYLQIDFLQPIYTFTFSNGLIA
;
A
#
# COMPACT_ATOMS: atom_id res chain seq x y z
N MET A 1 -22.42 -14.31 -2.28
CA MET A 1 -21.58 -13.51 -3.21
C MET A 1 -21.60 -12.01 -2.92
N LEU A 2 -22.73 -11.41 -2.49
CA LEU A 2 -22.81 -9.97 -2.16
C LEU A 2 -21.78 -9.50 -1.10
N ILE A 3 -21.59 -10.26 -0.02
CA ILE A 3 -20.64 -9.93 1.05
C ILE A 3 -19.20 -9.84 0.53
N LEU A 4 -18.78 -10.74 -0.35
CA LEU A 4 -17.44 -10.71 -0.95
C LEU A 4 -17.27 -9.55 -1.95
N GLN A 5 -18.36 -9.11 -2.59
CA GLN A 5 -18.34 -7.92 -3.44
C GLN A 5 -18.21 -6.62 -2.64
N LEU A 6 -18.78 -6.58 -1.43
CA LEU A 6 -18.62 -5.44 -0.50
C LEU A 6 -17.23 -5.43 0.15
N PHE A 7 -16.67 -6.60 0.46
CA PHE A 7 -15.35 -6.77 1.08
C PHE A 7 -14.32 -7.29 0.06
N GLN A 8 -13.98 -6.44 -0.91
CA GLN A 8 -13.04 -6.74 -1.99
C GLN A 8 -11.68 -7.25 -1.49
N GLY A 9 -11.18 -6.77 -0.36
CA GLY A 9 -9.93 -7.27 0.24
C GLY A 9 -9.98 -8.74 0.63
N VAL A 10 -11.12 -9.21 1.16
CA VAL A 10 -11.32 -10.63 1.50
C VAL A 10 -11.50 -11.46 0.23
N TYR A 11 -12.20 -10.94 -0.77
CA TYR A 11 -12.39 -11.62 -2.04
C TYR A 11 -11.06 -11.81 -2.80
N THR A 12 -10.29 -10.74 -2.95
CA THR A 12 -8.98 -10.77 -3.63
C THR A 12 -7.97 -11.64 -2.89
N PHE A 13 -8.05 -11.76 -1.56
CA PHE A 13 -7.20 -12.67 -0.79
C PHE A 13 -7.25 -14.11 -1.30
N PHE A 14 -8.44 -14.61 -1.67
CA PHE A 14 -8.62 -15.98 -2.19
C PHE A 14 -8.28 -16.14 -3.69
N LEU A 15 -8.11 -15.03 -4.41
CA LEU A 15 -7.75 -15.04 -5.84
C LEU A 15 -6.24 -14.90 -6.08
N ASN A 16 -5.49 -14.38 -5.10
CA ASN A 16 -4.05 -14.23 -5.20
C ASN A 16 -3.32 -15.55 -4.96
N GLU A 17 -2.07 -15.64 -5.45
CA GLU A 17 -1.18 -16.74 -5.07
C GLU A 17 -1.05 -16.82 -3.54
N PRO A 18 -1.12 -18.02 -2.94
CA PRO A 18 -1.09 -18.17 -1.48
C PRO A 18 0.11 -17.51 -0.82
N ALA A 19 1.29 -17.57 -1.45
CA ALA A 19 2.51 -16.94 -0.92
C ALA A 19 2.37 -15.41 -0.80
N ILE A 20 1.78 -14.75 -1.80
CA ILE A 20 1.55 -13.30 -1.81
C ILE A 20 0.48 -12.94 -0.78
N ALA A 21 -0.59 -13.72 -0.70
CA ALA A 21 -1.67 -13.54 0.26
C ALA A 21 -1.15 -13.59 1.72
N PHE A 22 -0.32 -14.58 2.05
CA PHE A 22 0.31 -14.68 3.38
C PHE A 22 1.29 -13.54 3.66
N GLY A 23 2.10 -13.15 2.66
CA GLY A 23 3.01 -12.01 2.79
C GLY A 23 2.27 -10.71 3.15
N ARG A 24 1.11 -10.48 2.56
CA ARG A 24 0.26 -9.32 2.88
C ARG A 24 -0.29 -9.36 4.30
N VAL A 25 -0.76 -10.51 4.77
CA VAL A 25 -1.25 -10.66 6.16
C VAL A 25 -0.12 -10.38 7.15
N LEU A 26 1.11 -10.84 6.85
CA LEU A 26 2.29 -10.53 7.63
C LEU A 26 2.55 -9.01 7.67
N LEU A 27 2.53 -8.34 6.52
CA LEU A 27 2.73 -6.88 6.44
C LEU A 27 1.63 -6.10 7.18
N ILE A 28 0.37 -6.56 7.13
CA ILE A 28 -0.73 -5.97 7.91
C ILE A 28 -0.44 -6.11 9.40
N ALA A 29 -0.01 -7.29 9.85
CA ALA A 29 0.36 -7.51 11.25
C ALA A 29 1.54 -6.62 11.68
N LEU A 30 2.55 -6.44 10.83
CA LEU A 30 3.65 -5.50 11.07
C LEU A 30 3.17 -4.04 11.12
N GLY A 31 2.23 -3.65 10.27
CA GLY A 31 1.63 -2.32 10.32
C GLY A 31 0.93 -2.06 11.66
N PHE A 32 0.18 -3.04 12.17
CA PHE A 32 -0.40 -2.96 13.52
C PHE A 32 0.66 -2.89 14.61
N LEU A 33 1.76 -3.64 14.48
CA LEU A 33 2.90 -3.57 15.39
C LEU A 33 3.50 -2.16 15.43
N PHE A 34 3.71 -1.52 14.28
CA PHE A 34 4.24 -0.15 14.22
C PHE A 34 3.28 0.87 14.84
N VAL A 35 1.97 0.73 14.60
CA VAL A 35 0.97 1.58 15.25
C VAL A 35 1.01 1.40 16.77
N TYR A 36 1.10 0.15 17.24
CA TYR A 36 1.19 -0.15 18.67
C TYR A 36 2.47 0.40 19.32
N LEU A 37 3.64 0.21 18.70
CA LEU A 37 4.92 0.71 19.21
C LEU A 37 5.01 2.24 19.17
N SER A 38 4.37 2.87 18.17
CA SER A 38 4.21 4.33 18.09
C SER A 38 3.35 4.85 19.25
N TYR A 39 2.23 4.18 19.57
CA TYR A 39 1.40 4.55 20.71
C TYR A 39 2.14 4.40 22.04
N LYS A 40 2.98 3.35 22.18
CA LYS A 40 3.86 3.14 23.34
C LYS A 40 5.05 4.09 23.40
N LYS A 41 5.25 4.95 22.39
CA LYS A 41 6.39 5.86 22.25
C LYS A 41 7.75 5.14 22.28
N THR A 42 7.77 3.85 21.95
CA THR A 42 9.02 3.08 21.76
C THR A 42 9.64 3.42 20.41
N LEU A 43 8.79 3.67 19.41
CA LEU A 43 9.15 4.21 18.10
C LEU A 43 8.70 5.67 18.00
N GLU A 44 9.32 6.44 17.11
CA GLU A 44 8.95 7.84 16.85
C GLU A 44 7.53 7.95 16.28
N PRO A 45 6.56 8.52 17.03
CA PRO A 45 5.15 8.44 16.63
C PRO A 45 4.82 9.24 15.37
N LEU A 46 5.57 10.32 15.09
CA LEU A 46 5.30 11.20 13.95
C LEU A 46 5.45 10.48 12.61
N ILE A 47 6.43 9.58 12.50
CA ILE A 47 6.76 8.87 11.25
C ILE A 47 6.15 7.46 11.27
N MET A 48 6.25 6.76 12.39
CA MET A 48 5.94 5.32 12.45
C MET A 48 4.43 5.06 12.50
N LEU A 49 3.64 5.98 13.05
CA LEU A 49 2.17 5.89 13.06
C LEU A 49 1.59 5.98 11.63
N PRO A 50 1.86 7.04 10.83
CA PRO A 50 1.35 7.10 9.46
C PRO A 50 1.92 5.97 8.57
N MET A 51 3.17 5.57 8.77
CA MET A 51 3.77 4.43 8.06
C MET A 51 3.00 3.13 8.33
N GLY A 52 2.69 2.81 9.59
CA GLY A 52 1.92 1.61 9.94
C GLY A 52 0.50 1.63 9.35
N ILE A 53 -0.18 2.77 9.40
CA ILE A 53 -1.52 2.93 8.81
C ILE A 53 -1.48 2.73 7.29
N ALA A 54 -0.51 3.34 6.60
CA ALA A 54 -0.33 3.18 5.16
C ALA A 54 -0.04 1.72 4.79
N MET A 55 0.82 1.03 5.56
CA MET A 55 1.13 -0.39 5.34
C MET A 55 -0.12 -1.28 5.47
N ILE A 56 -0.98 -1.02 6.45
CA ILE A 56 -2.26 -1.75 6.60
C ILE A 56 -3.18 -1.46 5.41
N ALA A 57 -3.35 -0.19 5.05
CA ALA A 57 -4.28 0.24 4.00
C ALA A 57 -3.89 -0.31 2.61
N VAL A 58 -2.59 -0.27 2.26
CA VAL A 58 -2.08 -0.74 0.96
C VAL A 58 -2.21 -2.25 0.79
N ASN A 59 -2.02 -3.01 1.87
CA ASN A 59 -2.06 -4.48 1.83
C ASN A 59 -3.47 -5.05 2.04
N GLY A 60 -4.39 -4.31 2.66
CA GLY A 60 -5.80 -4.68 2.83
C GLY A 60 -6.75 -4.10 1.78
N GLY A 61 -6.35 -3.01 1.12
CA GLY A 61 -7.17 -2.24 0.17
C GLY A 61 -7.07 -2.72 -1.28
N LEU A 62 -6.87 -4.03 -1.52
CA LEU A 62 -6.88 -4.57 -2.87
C LEU A 62 -8.29 -4.69 -3.43
N MET A 63 -8.39 -4.34 -4.70
CA MET A 63 -9.63 -4.34 -5.45
C MET A 63 -9.41 -5.01 -6.80
N MET A 64 -10.46 -5.62 -7.33
CA MET A 64 -10.50 -5.97 -8.74
C MET A 64 -10.80 -4.70 -9.56
N PHE A 65 -9.90 -4.37 -10.47
CA PHE A 65 -10.07 -3.31 -11.45
C PHE A 65 -10.69 -3.85 -12.73
N GLU A 66 -11.01 -2.93 -13.65
CA GLU A 66 -11.47 -3.25 -14.99
C GLU A 66 -10.49 -4.21 -15.70
N ALA A 67 -11.01 -5.01 -16.63
CA ALA A 67 -10.29 -6.08 -17.33
C ALA A 67 -9.76 -7.24 -16.44
N GLY A 68 -10.21 -7.37 -15.19
CA GLY A 68 -9.88 -8.52 -14.34
C GLY A 68 -8.48 -8.47 -13.75
N THR A 69 -7.90 -7.28 -13.61
CA THR A 69 -6.61 -7.07 -12.96
C THR A 69 -6.78 -6.80 -11.46
N MET A 70 -5.90 -7.36 -10.64
CA MET A 70 -5.83 -7.05 -9.20
C MET A 70 -4.86 -5.90 -8.96
N GLY A 71 -5.27 -4.89 -8.19
CA GLY A 71 -4.38 -3.80 -7.80
C GLY A 71 -4.85 -3.09 -6.53
N ASN A 72 -4.17 -1.99 -6.18
CA ASN A 72 -4.58 -1.09 -5.11
C ASN A 72 -4.75 0.34 -5.65
N LEU A 73 -5.37 1.23 -4.87
CA LEU A 73 -5.60 2.63 -5.24
C LEU A 73 -4.31 3.47 -5.39
N PHE A 74 -3.16 2.96 -4.94
CA PHE A 74 -1.87 3.68 -4.93
C PHE A 74 -0.96 3.32 -6.11
N LEU A 75 -1.20 2.18 -6.75
CA LEU A 75 -0.48 1.68 -7.90
C LEU A 75 -1.52 1.38 -8.97
N ASN A 76 -1.79 2.35 -9.84
CA ASN A 76 -2.53 2.08 -11.08
C ASN A 76 -1.65 1.13 -11.92
N PRO A 77 -2.02 -0.15 -12.11
CA PRO A 77 -1.21 -1.09 -12.87
C PRO A 77 -1.26 -0.81 -14.38
N MET A 78 -2.07 0.17 -14.83
CA MET A 78 -2.36 0.46 -16.23
C MET A 78 -1.83 1.82 -16.70
N ALA A 79 -0.77 2.37 -16.11
CA ALA A 79 -0.10 3.53 -16.71
C ALA A 79 0.52 3.12 -18.05
N GLY A 80 -0.29 3.19 -19.11
CA GLY A 80 0.08 2.78 -20.47
C GLY A 80 1.00 3.79 -21.15
N ASN A 81 1.12 5.00 -20.59
CA ASN A 81 2.05 6.02 -21.06
C ASN A 81 2.73 6.77 -19.89
N VAL A 82 3.87 7.38 -20.18
CA VAL A 82 4.71 8.11 -19.21
C VAL A 82 4.02 9.38 -18.68
N GLU A 83 3.18 10.04 -19.46
CA GLU A 83 2.49 11.27 -19.07
C GLU A 83 1.41 11.01 -18.01
N GLU A 84 0.67 9.92 -18.16
CA GLU A 84 -0.33 9.46 -17.19
C GLU A 84 0.32 9.04 -15.88
N LEU A 85 1.48 8.37 -15.97
CA LEU A 85 2.32 8.04 -14.82
C LEU A 85 2.77 9.31 -14.08
N MET A 86 3.30 10.31 -14.81
CA MET A 86 3.75 11.59 -14.25
C MET A 86 2.60 12.39 -13.60
N TYR A 87 1.40 12.31 -14.17
CA TYR A 87 0.19 12.94 -13.63
C TYR A 87 -0.28 12.28 -12.32
N TYR A 88 -0.36 10.94 -12.27
CA TYR A 88 -0.78 10.23 -11.05
C TYR A 88 0.27 10.30 -9.93
N LEU A 89 1.55 10.31 -10.27
CA LEU A 89 2.62 10.44 -9.28
C LEU A 89 2.68 11.84 -8.65
N GLN A 90 1.90 12.81 -9.16
CA GLN A 90 1.84 14.20 -8.68
C GLN A 90 3.25 14.73 -8.39
N ILE A 91 4.15 14.57 -9.36
CA ILE A 91 5.57 14.91 -9.20
C ILE A 91 5.70 16.44 -9.28
N ASP A 92 5.41 17.12 -8.18
CA ASP A 92 5.59 18.56 -8.04
C ASP A 92 6.98 18.85 -7.48
N PHE A 93 7.84 19.47 -8.30
CA PHE A 93 9.13 20.08 -7.94
C PHE A 93 10.08 19.20 -7.10
N LEU A 94 9.94 19.17 -5.77
CA LEU A 94 10.80 18.41 -4.85
C LEU A 94 10.29 16.99 -4.54
N GLN A 95 9.05 16.65 -4.94
CA GLN A 95 8.47 15.32 -4.80
C GLN A 95 9.37 14.17 -5.33
N PRO A 96 10.07 14.29 -6.49
CA PRO A 96 10.94 13.21 -6.94
C PRO A 96 12.21 13.11 -6.10
N ILE A 97 12.78 14.22 -5.62
CA ILE A 97 13.92 14.18 -4.69
C ILE A 97 13.50 13.49 -3.39
N TYR A 98 12.33 13.85 -2.84
CA TYR A 98 11.80 13.22 -1.63
C TYR A 98 11.53 11.72 -1.85
N THR A 99 10.92 11.35 -2.98
CA THR A 99 10.61 9.96 -3.31
C THR A 99 11.88 9.14 -3.54
N PHE A 100 12.85 9.63 -4.31
CA PHE A 100 14.08 8.89 -4.56
C PHE A 100 15.00 8.81 -3.34
N THR A 101 15.00 9.84 -2.49
CA THR A 101 15.87 9.90 -1.30
C THR A 101 15.30 9.12 -0.12
N PHE A 102 14.00 9.24 0.14
CA PHE A 102 13.35 8.68 1.32
C PHE A 102 12.46 7.46 1.03
N SER A 103 11.78 7.41 -0.12
CA SER A 103 10.89 6.29 -0.46
C SER A 103 11.64 5.02 -0.89
N ASN A 104 12.86 5.16 -1.43
CA ASN A 104 13.73 4.01 -1.78
C ASN A 104 14.64 3.55 -0.62
N GLY A 105 14.57 4.17 0.55
CA GLY A 105 15.40 3.79 1.71
C GLY A 105 16.92 3.92 1.52
N LEU A 106 17.39 4.66 0.50
CA LEU A 106 18.83 4.87 0.24
C LEU A 106 19.50 5.77 1.30
N ILE A 107 18.71 6.53 2.05
CA ILE A 107 19.15 7.25 3.24
C ILE A 107 18.21 6.86 4.39
N ALA A 108 18.51 5.71 4.98
CA ALA A 108 18.11 5.30 6.32
C ALA A 108 19.34 4.72 7.03
#